data_AF-J8FSN2-F1
#
_entry.id   AF-J8FSN2-F1
#
_cell.length_a   1.000
_cell.length_b   1.000
_cell.length_c   1.000
_cell.angle_alpha   90.00
_cell.angle_beta   90.00
_cell.angle_gamma   90.00
#
_symmetry.space_group_name_H-M   'P 1'
#
loop_
_entity.id
_entity.type
_entity.pdbx_description
1 polymer ?
#
loop_
_entity_poly.entity_id
_entity_poly.type
_entity_poly.pdbx_seq_one_letter_code
_entity_poly.pdbx_strand_id
1 'polypeptide(L)'
;MRECVLVIGAHPDDELLGSGGTLKRLVENGHRVISIIIASGRREEADRIHQLGKDANKEIGIEEVIFLNHPNLELELIPLHQLTKELEQLIQNYKPSKIFTHHYGDVNIDHLITFQAVLTATRPLPKRNPIELITFETVSSSEWNVYTNDKVFKPNYFVNITDQMDSKIAALKHYDVEMRDFPHPRSYEGVQHLGRVRGMTIGVPYAEAFEVIRRIWQ
;
A
#
# COMPACT_ATOMS: atom_id res chain seq x y z
N MET A 1 -6.29 -9.16 -20.07
CA MET A 1 -7.04 -10.09 -19.19
C MET A 1 -7.27 -9.37 -17.87
N ARG A 2 -8.43 -9.54 -17.23
CA ARG A 2 -8.69 -8.98 -15.90
C ARG A 2 -7.80 -9.71 -14.88
N GLU A 3 -6.91 -8.99 -14.23
CA GLU A 3 -6.06 -9.54 -13.18
C GLU A 3 -6.59 -9.19 -11.79
N CYS A 4 -6.25 -10.00 -10.80
CA CYS A 4 -6.44 -9.70 -9.38
C CYS A 4 -5.16 -9.08 -8.81
N VAL A 5 -5.32 -7.95 -8.12
CA VAL A 5 -4.25 -7.18 -7.46
C VAL A 5 -4.62 -6.98 -6.00
N LEU A 6 -3.69 -7.26 -5.09
CA LEU A 6 -3.84 -6.87 -3.68
C LEU A 6 -2.97 -5.66 -3.39
N VAL A 7 -3.47 -4.76 -2.56
CA VAL A 7 -2.65 -3.81 -1.81
C VAL A 7 -2.74 -4.18 -0.32
N ILE A 8 -1.60 -4.31 0.33
CA ILE A 8 -1.50 -4.76 1.72
C ILE A 8 -0.80 -3.66 2.51
N GLY A 9 -1.60 -2.90 3.27
CA GLY A 9 -1.15 -1.83 4.16
C GLY A 9 -1.16 -2.29 5.62
N ALA A 10 -0.26 -1.73 6.42
CA ALA A 10 -0.22 -1.97 7.85
C ALA A 10 -1.41 -1.29 8.53
N HIS A 11 -1.63 -0.01 8.23
CA HIS A 11 -2.65 0.84 8.82
C HIS A 11 -3.68 1.28 7.76
N PRO A 12 -4.91 1.62 8.19
CA PRO A 12 -5.89 2.22 7.30
C PRO A 12 -5.39 3.59 6.83
N ASP A 13 -5.29 3.77 5.51
CA ASP A 13 -4.77 4.93 4.74
C ASP A 13 -3.48 4.64 3.98
N ASP A 14 -2.62 3.77 4.50
CA ASP A 14 -1.33 3.41 3.90
C ASP A 14 -1.48 2.94 2.46
N GLU A 15 -2.52 2.15 2.19
CA GLU A 15 -2.81 1.59 0.88
C GLU A 15 -3.03 2.69 -0.17
N LEU A 16 -3.59 3.82 0.25
CA LEU A 16 -3.91 4.95 -0.62
C LEU A 16 -2.81 6.01 -0.62
N LEU A 17 -2.11 6.22 0.49
CA LEU A 17 -1.00 7.17 0.59
C LEU A 17 0.12 6.82 -0.39
N GLY A 18 0.54 5.56 -0.43
CA GLY A 18 1.60 5.10 -1.34
C GLY A 18 1.12 4.85 -2.76
N SER A 19 -0.09 4.29 -2.94
CA SER A 19 -0.49 3.70 -4.23
C SER A 19 -1.87 4.10 -4.76
N GLY A 20 -2.59 5.03 -4.11
CA GLY A 20 -3.99 5.33 -4.43
C GLY A 20 -4.25 5.71 -5.89
N GLY A 21 -3.34 6.45 -6.53
CA GLY A 21 -3.49 6.81 -7.94
C GLY A 21 -3.30 5.61 -8.86
N THR A 22 -2.32 4.76 -8.56
CA THR A 22 -2.05 3.50 -9.28
C THR A 22 -3.21 2.52 -9.14
N LEU A 23 -3.77 2.39 -7.93
CA LEU A 23 -4.93 1.54 -7.68
C LEU A 23 -6.15 2.03 -8.47
N LYS A 24 -6.41 3.34 -8.50
CA LYS A 24 -7.46 3.92 -9.33
C LYS A 24 -7.26 3.56 -10.80
N ARG A 25 -6.05 3.76 -11.30
CA ARG A 25 -5.71 3.44 -12.69
C ARG A 25 -5.89 1.95 -13.00
N LEU A 26 -5.53 1.06 -12.09
CA LEU A 26 -5.77 -0.38 -12.24
C LEU A 26 -7.27 -0.72 -12.33
N VAL A 27 -8.09 -0.12 -11.47
CA VAL A 27 -9.55 -0.27 -11.52
C VAL A 27 -10.12 0.21 -12.85
N GLU A 28 -9.70 1.38 -13.33
CA GLU A 28 -10.14 1.94 -14.62
C GLU A 28 -9.74 1.08 -15.83
N ASN A 29 -8.63 0.35 -15.71
CA ASN A 29 -8.21 -0.63 -16.72
C ASN A 29 -8.89 -2.01 -16.56
N GLY A 30 -9.91 -2.11 -15.70
CA GLY A 30 -10.74 -3.30 -15.54
C GLY A 30 -10.11 -4.39 -14.65
N HIS A 31 -9.03 -4.09 -13.93
CA HIS A 31 -8.46 -5.03 -12.96
C HIS A 31 -9.32 -5.11 -11.69
N ARG A 32 -9.28 -6.26 -11.03
CA ARG A 32 -9.88 -6.45 -9.71
C ARG A 32 -8.85 -6.06 -8.65
N VAL A 33 -9.16 -5.04 -7.86
CA VAL A 33 -8.29 -4.55 -6.78
C VAL A 33 -8.96 -4.80 -5.44
N ILE A 34 -8.17 -5.27 -4.47
CA ILE A 34 -8.61 -5.57 -3.12
C ILE A 34 -7.59 -4.99 -2.14
N SER A 35 -8.08 -4.31 -1.11
CA SER A 35 -7.26 -3.77 -0.03
C SER A 35 -7.29 -4.70 1.17
N ILE A 36 -6.13 -4.94 1.75
CA ILE A 36 -5.98 -5.69 3.00
C ILE A 36 -5.25 -4.77 3.97
N ILE A 37 -5.85 -4.55 5.13
CA ILE A 37 -5.31 -3.71 6.19
C ILE A 37 -5.07 -4.58 7.42
N ILE A 38 -3.81 -4.63 7.87
CA ILE A 38 -3.40 -5.59 8.92
C ILE A 38 -3.86 -5.13 10.31
N ALA A 39 -3.45 -3.94 10.73
CA ALA A 39 -3.80 -3.36 12.02
C ALA A 39 -5.02 -2.45 11.91
N SER A 40 -5.90 -2.50 12.90
CA SER A 40 -7.16 -1.74 12.91
C SER A 40 -7.29 -0.84 14.13
N GLY A 41 -6.54 0.25 14.18
CA GLY A 41 -6.68 1.33 15.17
C GLY A 41 -6.74 0.87 16.64
N ARG A 42 -7.18 1.76 17.55
CA ARG A 42 -7.56 1.37 18.91
C ARG A 42 -8.96 0.75 18.89
N ARG A 43 -9.23 -0.27 19.70
CA ARG A 43 -10.52 -1.01 19.71
C ARG A 43 -11.77 -0.12 19.77
N GLU A 44 -11.70 0.99 20.49
CA GLU A 44 -12.84 1.91 20.67
C GLU A 44 -13.16 2.75 19.42
N GLU A 45 -12.22 2.85 18.48
CA GLU A 45 -12.34 3.66 17.26
C GLU A 45 -12.32 2.80 15.98
N ALA A 46 -12.11 1.48 16.11
CA ALA A 46 -11.94 0.55 15.01
C ALA A 46 -13.12 0.58 14.02
N ASP A 47 -14.37 0.54 14.51
CA ASP A 47 -15.55 0.54 13.65
C ASP A 47 -15.66 1.82 12.81
N ARG A 48 -15.34 2.97 13.41
CA ARG A 48 -15.35 4.25 12.70
C ARG A 48 -14.27 4.27 11.62
N ILE A 49 -13.06 3.85 11.98
CA ILE A 49 -11.92 3.81 11.05
C ILE A 49 -12.17 2.82 9.91
N HIS A 50 -12.79 1.66 10.17
CA HIS A 50 -13.20 0.73 9.12
C HIS A 50 -14.20 1.34 8.15
N GLN A 51 -15.15 2.11 8.66
CA GLN A 51 -16.12 2.78 7.81
C GLN A 51 -15.44 3.83 6.92
N LEU A 52 -14.55 4.66 7.48
CA LEU A 52 -13.75 5.60 6.71
C LEU A 52 -12.94 4.89 5.64
N GLY A 53 -12.31 3.77 5.97
CA GLY A 53 -11.53 3.00 5.00
C GLY A 53 -12.35 2.36 3.90
N LYS A 54 -13.56 1.86 4.21
CA LYS A 54 -14.49 1.40 3.17
C LYS A 54 -14.90 2.52 2.22
N ASP A 55 -15.20 3.70 2.75
CA ASP A 55 -15.59 4.86 1.94
C ASP A 55 -14.43 5.37 1.08
N ALA A 56 -13.22 5.46 1.65
CA ALA A 56 -12.00 5.84 0.94
C ALA A 56 -11.69 4.89 -0.23
N ASN A 57 -11.73 3.58 0.02
CA ASN A 57 -11.45 2.58 -1.01
C ASN A 57 -12.57 2.53 -2.08
N LYS A 58 -13.82 2.77 -1.69
CA LYS A 58 -14.95 2.90 -2.62
C LYS A 58 -14.80 4.09 -3.58
N GLU A 59 -14.27 5.22 -3.11
CA GLU A 59 -13.95 6.39 -3.95
C GLU A 59 -12.96 6.04 -5.08
N ILE A 60 -11.99 5.16 -4.78
CA ILE A 60 -11.05 4.62 -5.78
C ILE A 60 -11.73 3.61 -6.71
N GLY A 61 -12.81 2.95 -6.26
CA GLY A 61 -13.49 1.87 -6.97
C GLY A 61 -12.92 0.49 -6.65
N ILE A 62 -12.25 0.35 -5.50
CA ILE A 62 -11.75 -0.93 -5.00
C ILE A 62 -12.94 -1.82 -4.61
N GLU A 63 -12.87 -3.09 -5.00
CA GLU A 63 -14.01 -4.02 -4.90
C GLU A 63 -14.31 -4.41 -3.45
N GLU A 64 -13.26 -4.61 -2.66
CA GLU A 64 -13.34 -5.14 -1.31
C GLU A 64 -12.18 -4.61 -0.45
N VAL A 65 -12.49 -4.33 0.82
CA VAL A 65 -11.50 -3.99 1.85
C VAL A 65 -11.62 -4.99 2.98
N ILE A 66 -10.50 -5.60 3.35
CA ILE A 66 -10.40 -6.64 4.38
C ILE A 66 -9.59 -6.09 5.53
N PHE A 67 -10.16 -6.09 6.73
CA PHE A 67 -9.48 -5.70 7.96
C PHE A 67 -9.14 -6.96 8.77
N LEU A 68 -7.86 -7.17 9.07
CA LEU A 68 -7.41 -8.32 9.88
C LEU A 68 -7.55 -8.10 11.39
N ASN A 69 -7.78 -6.85 11.81
CA ASN A 69 -8.07 -6.47 13.21
C ASN A 69 -6.94 -6.77 14.21
N HIS A 70 -5.69 -6.76 13.74
CA HIS A 70 -4.54 -6.82 14.64
C HIS A 70 -4.35 -5.50 15.40
N PRO A 71 -3.74 -5.51 16.60
CA PRO A 71 -3.48 -4.30 17.37
C PRO A 71 -2.55 -3.33 16.62
N ASN A 72 -2.86 -2.04 16.73
CA ASN A 72 -2.09 -0.97 16.10
C ASN A 72 -0.80 -0.67 16.87
N LEU A 73 0.32 -0.47 16.15
CA LEU A 73 1.67 -0.19 16.70
C LEU A 73 2.23 -1.33 17.56
N GLU A 74 1.78 -2.55 17.31
CA GLU A 74 2.14 -3.74 18.08
C GLU A 74 2.31 -4.98 17.17
N LEU A 75 2.45 -4.83 15.85
CA LEU A 75 2.54 -6.00 14.95
C LEU A 75 3.79 -6.84 15.23
N GLU A 76 4.86 -6.26 15.78
CA GLU A 76 6.05 -6.98 16.20
C GLU A 76 5.83 -7.93 17.38
N LEU A 77 4.75 -7.73 18.16
CA LEU A 77 4.36 -8.63 19.24
C LEU A 77 3.68 -9.90 18.70
N ILE A 78 3.22 -9.88 17.45
CA ILE A 78 2.58 -11.01 16.81
C ILE A 78 3.66 -11.90 16.19
N PRO A 79 3.68 -13.21 16.50
CA PRO A 79 4.63 -14.11 15.85
C PRO A 79 4.44 -14.08 14.33
N LEU A 80 5.51 -13.73 13.59
CA LEU A 80 5.47 -13.49 12.14
C LEU A 80 4.79 -14.62 11.32
N HIS A 81 4.94 -15.86 11.77
CA HIS A 81 4.33 -17.03 11.12
C HIS A 81 2.79 -17.02 11.17
N GLN A 82 2.18 -16.38 12.18
CA GLN A 82 0.73 -16.24 12.30
C GLN A 82 0.20 -15.25 11.27
N LEU A 83 0.79 -14.05 11.20
CA LEU A 83 0.47 -13.05 10.17
C LEU A 83 0.69 -13.62 8.76
N THR A 84 1.82 -14.32 8.55
CA THR A 84 2.13 -14.98 7.28
C THR A 84 1.03 -15.97 6.88
N LYS A 85 0.53 -16.78 7.83
CA LYS A 85 -0.50 -17.79 7.55
C LYS A 85 -1.84 -17.16 7.15
N GLU A 86 -2.23 -16.05 7.80
CA GLU A 86 -3.44 -15.31 7.42
C GLU A 86 -3.31 -14.73 6.00
N LEU A 87 -2.17 -14.12 5.68
CA LEU A 87 -1.90 -13.60 4.34
C LEU A 87 -1.85 -14.71 3.28
N GLU A 88 -1.27 -15.87 3.59
CA GLU A 88 -1.28 -17.04 2.71
C GLU A 88 -2.70 -17.50 2.37
N GLN A 89 -3.61 -17.49 3.35
CA GLN A 89 -5.00 -17.85 3.14
C GLN A 89 -5.69 -16.85 2.19
N LEU A 90 -5.48 -15.55 2.38
CA LEU A 90 -6.00 -14.52 1.48
C LEU A 90 -5.42 -14.65 0.07
N ILE A 91 -4.10 -14.85 -0.06
CA ILE A 91 -3.44 -15.09 -1.35
C ILE A 91 -4.02 -16.33 -2.03
N GLN A 92 -4.29 -17.40 -1.30
CA GLN A 92 -4.91 -18.62 -1.85
C GLN A 92 -6.35 -18.38 -2.32
N ASN A 93 -7.12 -17.58 -1.58
CA ASN A 93 -8.50 -17.26 -1.90
C ASN A 93 -8.61 -16.35 -3.14
N TYR A 94 -7.80 -15.29 -3.18
CA TYR A 94 -7.90 -14.25 -4.22
C TYR A 94 -6.99 -14.50 -5.43
N LYS A 95 -5.98 -15.37 -5.30
CA LYS A 95 -5.02 -15.75 -6.36
C LYS A 95 -4.47 -14.53 -7.11
N PRO A 96 -3.87 -13.56 -6.41
CA PRO A 96 -3.40 -12.33 -7.05
C PRO A 96 -2.24 -12.60 -7.99
N SER A 97 -2.14 -11.77 -9.03
CA SER A 97 -0.97 -11.72 -9.92
C SER A 97 0.06 -10.69 -9.45
N LYS A 98 -0.38 -9.66 -8.70
CA LYS A 98 0.44 -8.56 -8.21
C LYS A 98 0.05 -8.22 -6.78
N ILE A 99 1.04 -7.88 -5.95
CA ILE A 99 0.84 -7.39 -4.59
C ILE A 99 1.68 -6.13 -4.40
N PHE A 100 1.02 -5.05 -3.96
CA PHE A 100 1.63 -3.83 -3.46
C PHE A 100 1.70 -3.88 -1.93
N THR A 101 2.83 -3.54 -1.33
CA THR A 101 2.97 -3.43 0.14
C THR A 101 4.06 -2.43 0.52
N HIS A 102 4.34 -2.26 1.82
CA HIS A 102 5.33 -1.30 2.29
C HIS A 102 6.76 -1.62 1.82
N HIS A 103 7.55 -0.57 1.64
CA HIS A 103 8.99 -0.69 1.45
C HIS A 103 9.68 -1.31 2.68
N TYR A 104 10.61 -2.23 2.42
CA TYR A 104 11.30 -3.02 3.44
C TYR A 104 12.25 -2.24 4.35
N GLY A 105 12.64 -1.03 3.94
CA GLY A 105 13.51 -0.18 4.74
C GLY A 105 12.76 0.70 5.73
N ASP A 106 11.44 0.82 5.63
CA ASP A 106 10.63 1.84 6.30
C ASP A 106 10.84 1.93 7.83
N VAL A 107 10.74 3.14 8.39
CA VAL A 107 11.03 3.39 9.82
C VAL A 107 9.91 2.88 10.73
N ASN A 108 8.70 2.75 10.22
CA ASN A 108 7.57 2.23 10.97
C ASN A 108 7.71 0.70 11.09
N ILE A 109 7.76 0.20 12.33
CA ILE A 109 7.94 -1.23 12.61
C ILE A 109 6.78 -2.05 12.03
N ASP A 110 5.55 -1.56 12.10
CA ASP A 110 4.39 -2.26 11.54
C ASP A 110 4.49 -2.39 10.01
N HIS A 111 5.03 -1.37 9.32
CA HIS A 111 5.31 -1.43 7.89
C HIS A 111 6.34 -2.52 7.58
N LEU A 112 7.42 -2.58 8.37
CA LEU A 112 8.47 -3.59 8.23
C LEU A 112 7.93 -5.01 8.47
N ILE A 113 7.17 -5.23 9.54
CA ILE A 113 6.57 -6.54 9.85
C ILE A 113 5.58 -6.95 8.76
N THR A 114 4.77 -6.01 8.27
CA THR A 114 3.86 -6.22 7.13
C THR A 114 4.63 -6.67 5.90
N PHE A 115 5.71 -5.97 5.51
CA PHE A 115 6.56 -6.37 4.40
C PHE A 115 7.13 -7.79 4.59
N GLN A 116 7.68 -8.10 5.77
CA GLN A 116 8.28 -9.40 6.06
C GLN A 116 7.27 -10.54 5.93
N ALA A 117 6.04 -10.34 6.42
CA ALA A 117 4.96 -11.31 6.33
C ALA A 117 4.54 -11.52 4.87
N VAL A 118 4.37 -10.45 4.09
CA VAL A 118 4.03 -10.51 2.66
C VAL A 118 5.14 -11.18 1.85
N LEU A 119 6.41 -10.82 2.09
CA LEU A 119 7.56 -11.42 1.41
C LEU A 119 7.61 -12.93 1.63
N THR A 120 7.37 -13.35 2.88
CA THR A 120 7.34 -14.77 3.25
C THR A 120 6.16 -15.48 2.60
N ALA A 121 4.95 -14.92 2.70
CA ALA A 121 3.71 -15.49 2.16
C ALA A 121 3.75 -15.65 0.62
N THR A 122 4.47 -14.76 -0.07
CA THR A 122 4.58 -14.74 -1.54
C THR A 122 5.76 -15.54 -2.10
N ARG A 123 6.53 -16.24 -1.26
CA ARG A 123 7.70 -17.02 -1.68
C ARG A 123 7.42 -17.90 -2.91
N PRO A 124 8.31 -17.94 -3.91
CA PRO A 124 8.07 -18.65 -5.15
C PRO A 124 8.20 -20.16 -4.91
N LEU A 125 7.08 -20.85 -4.75
CA LEU A 125 7.04 -22.31 -4.58
C LEU A 125 6.74 -23.02 -5.90
N PRO A 126 7.25 -24.24 -6.11
CA PRO A 126 6.88 -25.07 -7.26
C PRO A 126 5.36 -25.21 -7.37
N LYS A 127 4.84 -25.20 -8.60
CA LYS A 127 3.41 -25.38 -8.93
C LYS A 127 2.48 -24.27 -8.41
N ARG A 128 3.01 -23.11 -8.00
CA ARG A 128 2.23 -21.89 -7.75
C ARG A 128 2.46 -20.87 -8.86
N ASN A 129 1.43 -20.10 -9.18
CA ASN A 129 1.57 -18.96 -10.08
C ASN A 129 2.47 -17.91 -9.41
N PRO A 130 3.38 -17.27 -10.16
CA PRO A 130 4.21 -16.23 -9.62
C PRO A 130 3.37 -15.00 -9.28
N ILE A 131 3.78 -14.32 -8.22
CA ILE A 131 3.20 -13.05 -7.80
C ILE A 131 4.28 -11.99 -8.01
N GLU A 132 3.95 -10.94 -8.74
CA GLU A 132 4.78 -9.74 -8.81
C GLU A 132 4.66 -8.99 -7.49
N LEU A 133 5.77 -8.92 -6.74
CA LEU A 133 5.84 -8.24 -5.45
C LEU A 133 6.46 -6.87 -5.65
N ILE A 134 5.69 -5.84 -5.32
CA ILE A 134 6.02 -4.44 -5.53
C ILE A 134 5.87 -3.72 -4.20
N THR A 135 6.81 -2.84 -3.86
CA THR A 135 6.72 -2.02 -2.65
C THR A 135 6.54 -0.55 -2.96
N PHE A 136 5.77 0.16 -2.13
CA PHE A 136 5.57 1.60 -2.20
C PHE A 136 6.30 2.33 -1.07
N GLU A 137 6.57 3.61 -1.29
CA GLU A 137 6.92 4.55 -0.23
C GLU A 137 5.65 5.11 0.43
N THR A 138 5.72 5.38 1.73
CA THR A 138 4.62 5.99 2.49
C THR A 138 5.09 7.33 3.05
N VAL A 139 4.32 8.40 2.78
CA VAL A 139 4.55 9.72 3.40
C VAL A 139 4.38 9.63 4.92
N SER A 140 5.07 10.48 5.67
CA SER A 140 5.18 10.41 7.12
C SER A 140 5.86 9.14 7.62
N SER A 141 6.74 8.54 6.80
CA SER A 141 7.54 7.38 7.22
C SER A 141 8.79 7.19 6.37
N SER A 142 8.64 6.87 5.08
CA SER A 142 9.75 6.47 4.22
C SER A 142 10.79 7.58 4.01
N GLU A 143 10.40 8.85 4.08
CA GLU A 143 11.27 10.02 3.95
C GLU A 143 12.08 10.35 5.21
N TRP A 144 11.65 9.87 6.38
CA TRP A 144 12.36 10.03 7.66
C TRP A 144 13.42 8.95 7.87
N ASN A 145 13.57 8.06 6.88
CA ASN A 145 14.40 6.90 7.01
C ASN A 145 15.89 7.20 7.07
N VAL A 146 16.63 6.25 7.64
CA VAL A 146 18.08 6.29 7.64
C VAL A 146 18.58 6.02 6.22
N TYR A 147 19.42 6.91 5.70
CA TYR A 147 19.98 6.82 4.35
C TYR A 147 21.16 5.85 4.28
N THR A 148 20.93 4.58 4.63
CA THR A 148 21.86 3.48 4.36
C THR A 148 21.44 2.71 3.12
N ASN A 149 22.38 2.00 2.49
CA ASN A 149 22.10 1.25 1.26
C ASN A 149 20.99 0.20 1.41
N ASP A 150 20.79 -0.34 2.61
CA ASP A 150 19.78 -1.35 2.95
C ASP A 150 18.42 -0.75 3.36
N LYS A 151 18.34 0.56 3.59
CA LYS A 151 17.11 1.23 4.06
C LYS A 151 16.59 2.33 3.17
N VAL A 152 17.41 2.89 2.28
CA VAL A 152 16.95 3.92 1.36
C VAL A 152 15.99 3.33 0.32
N PHE A 153 14.87 4.02 0.07
CA PHE A 153 13.94 3.70 -1.01
C PHE A 153 14.57 4.06 -2.37
N LYS A 154 14.65 3.08 -3.27
CA LYS A 154 15.31 3.14 -4.57
C LYS A 154 14.33 2.82 -5.70
N PRO A 155 13.38 3.71 -5.99
CA PRO A 155 12.30 3.39 -6.92
C PRO A 155 12.84 3.03 -8.30
N ASN A 156 12.36 1.91 -8.84
CA ASN A 156 12.72 1.38 -10.15
C ASN A 156 11.49 1.16 -11.06
N TYR A 157 10.30 1.45 -10.55
CA TYR A 157 9.04 1.35 -11.26
C TYR A 157 8.19 2.57 -10.93
N PHE A 158 7.60 3.18 -11.97
CA PHE A 158 6.84 4.42 -11.84
C PHE A 158 5.55 4.31 -12.63
N VAL A 159 4.46 4.83 -12.06
CA VAL A 159 3.16 4.85 -12.70
C VAL A 159 2.74 6.30 -12.84
N ASN A 160 2.52 6.75 -14.07
CA ASN A 160 1.87 8.04 -14.32
C ASN A 160 0.45 8.00 -13.74
N ILE A 161 0.16 8.90 -12.81
CA ILE A 161 -1.15 9.04 -12.16
C ILE A 161 -1.72 10.44 -12.35
N THR A 162 -1.30 11.14 -13.41
CA THR A 162 -1.71 12.53 -13.68
C THR A 162 -3.23 12.67 -13.70
N ASP A 163 -3.93 11.73 -14.35
CA ASP A 163 -5.39 11.76 -14.44
C ASP A 163 -6.08 11.21 -13.17
N GLN A 164 -5.34 10.55 -12.28
CA GLN A 164 -5.85 9.90 -11.07
C GLN A 164 -5.52 10.66 -9.77
N MET A 165 -4.73 11.73 -9.84
CA MET A 165 -4.31 12.47 -8.64
C MET A 165 -5.51 13.04 -7.88
N ASP A 166 -6.51 13.59 -8.58
CA ASP A 166 -7.69 14.15 -7.92
C ASP A 166 -8.51 13.07 -7.21
N SER A 167 -8.67 11.88 -7.81
CA SER A 167 -9.31 10.73 -7.14
C SER A 167 -8.53 10.25 -5.94
N LYS A 168 -7.19 10.23 -5.99
CA LYS A 168 -6.34 9.90 -4.84
C LYS A 168 -6.59 10.87 -3.68
N ILE A 169 -6.61 12.17 -3.95
CA ILE A 169 -6.87 13.19 -2.93
C ILE A 169 -8.31 13.10 -2.41
N ALA A 170 -9.30 12.86 -3.28
CA ALA A 170 -10.69 12.66 -2.87
C ALA A 170 -10.84 11.47 -1.92
N ALA A 171 -10.17 10.35 -2.21
CA ALA A 171 -10.18 9.18 -1.34
C ALA A 171 -9.52 9.45 0.01
N LEU A 172 -8.38 10.14 0.04
CA LEU A 172 -7.69 10.51 1.28
C LEU A 172 -8.50 11.46 2.17
N LYS A 173 -9.45 12.24 1.63
CA LYS A 173 -10.36 13.07 2.44
C LYS A 173 -11.30 12.25 3.32
N HIS A 174 -11.54 10.97 3.02
CA HIS A 174 -12.26 10.10 3.95
C HIS A 174 -11.42 9.80 5.21
N TYR A 175 -10.10 9.89 5.12
CA TYR A 175 -9.17 9.78 6.24
C TYR A 175 -8.71 11.16 6.76
N ASP A 176 -9.53 12.22 6.63
CA ASP A 176 -9.14 13.58 7.01
C ASP A 176 -8.64 13.72 8.45
N VAL A 177 -9.16 12.88 9.37
CA VAL A 177 -8.72 12.82 10.77
C VAL A 177 -7.24 12.42 10.93
N GLU A 178 -6.70 11.69 9.96
CA GLU A 178 -5.31 11.27 9.92
C GLU A 178 -4.42 12.28 9.18
N MET A 179 -5.01 13.10 8.30
CA MET A 179 -4.30 14.12 7.55
C MET A 179 -3.81 15.26 8.47
N ARG A 180 -2.84 16.04 7.98
CA ARG A 180 -2.19 17.13 8.73
C ARG A 180 -2.05 18.36 7.85
N ASP A 181 -1.89 19.52 8.46
CA ASP A 181 -1.59 20.75 7.73
C ASP A 181 -0.15 20.70 7.16
N PHE A 182 0.03 21.33 6.00
CA PHE A 182 1.36 21.58 5.47
C PHE A 182 2.17 22.46 6.45
N PRO A 183 3.47 22.20 6.70
CA PRO A 183 4.43 21.43 5.89
C PRO A 183 4.55 19.93 6.20
N HIS A 184 3.59 19.35 6.91
CA HIS A 184 3.66 17.91 7.18
C HIS A 184 3.54 17.10 5.87
N PRO A 185 4.37 16.05 5.65
CA PRO A 185 4.41 15.30 4.39
C PRO A 185 3.09 14.60 4.04
N ARG A 186 2.35 14.14 5.06
CA ARG A 186 0.98 13.60 4.89
C ARG A 186 -0.11 14.64 4.64
N SER A 187 0.21 15.92 4.51
CA SER A 187 -0.78 16.91 4.07
C SER A 187 -1.23 16.65 2.63
N TYR A 188 -2.40 17.16 2.24
CA TYR A 188 -2.86 17.07 0.84
C TYR A 188 -1.84 17.66 -0.12
N GLU A 189 -1.25 18.80 0.25
CA GLU A 189 -0.17 19.46 -0.50
C GLU A 189 1.09 18.59 -0.54
N GLY A 190 1.50 18.00 0.59
CA GLY A 190 2.64 17.10 0.68
C GLY A 190 2.51 15.87 -0.23
N VAL A 191 1.34 15.22 -0.24
CA VAL A 191 1.04 14.09 -1.14
C VAL A 191 1.15 14.53 -2.61
N GLN A 192 0.59 15.69 -2.97
CA GLN A 192 0.70 16.24 -4.31
C GLN A 192 2.15 16.60 -4.67
N HIS A 193 2.93 17.16 -3.74
CA HIS A 193 4.33 17.51 -3.95
C HIS A 193 5.19 16.28 -4.21
N LEU A 194 5.03 15.22 -3.42
CA LEU A 194 5.69 13.94 -3.69
C LEU A 194 5.31 13.41 -5.08
N GLY A 195 4.02 13.44 -5.41
CA GLY A 195 3.54 13.05 -6.73
C GLY A 195 4.20 13.83 -7.87
N ARG A 196 4.44 15.14 -7.70
CA ARG A 196 5.15 15.99 -8.67
C ARG A 196 6.63 15.63 -8.77
N VAL A 197 7.32 15.39 -7.66
CA VAL A 197 8.74 14.97 -7.66
C VAL A 197 8.91 13.67 -8.43
N ARG A 198 8.02 12.69 -8.19
CA ARG A 198 8.03 11.42 -8.94
C ARG A 198 7.61 11.61 -10.39
N GLY A 199 6.64 12.47 -10.66
CA GLY A 199 6.25 12.84 -12.03
C GLY A 199 7.41 13.42 -12.82
N MET A 200 8.15 14.38 -12.24
CA MET A 200 9.35 14.97 -12.83
C MET A 200 10.44 13.95 -13.13
N THR A 201 10.53 12.88 -12.33
CA THR A 201 11.50 11.80 -12.55
C THR A 201 11.27 11.06 -13.87
N ILE A 202 10.01 11.00 -14.35
CA ILE A 202 9.63 10.29 -15.59
C ILE A 202 8.98 11.19 -16.66
N GLY A 203 9.02 12.51 -16.48
CA GLY A 203 8.53 13.49 -17.46
C GLY A 203 7.02 13.67 -17.54
N VAL A 204 6.27 13.49 -16.44
CA VAL A 204 4.81 13.72 -16.37
C VAL A 204 4.44 14.59 -15.15
N PRO A 205 3.24 15.21 -15.11
CA PRO A 205 2.84 16.05 -13.97
C PRO A 205 2.79 15.33 -12.61
N TYR A 206 2.25 14.11 -12.56
CA TYR A 206 2.21 13.31 -11.35
C TYR A 206 2.53 11.83 -11.60
N ALA A 207 3.32 11.24 -10.73
CA ALA A 207 3.56 9.80 -10.70
C ALA A 207 3.59 9.26 -9.28
N GLU A 208 3.35 7.97 -9.14
CA GLU A 208 3.72 7.19 -7.95
C GLU A 208 4.95 6.35 -8.28
N ALA A 209 5.79 6.14 -7.27
CA ALA A 209 7.05 5.45 -7.40
C ALA A 209 7.06 4.19 -6.54
N PHE A 210 7.71 3.15 -7.05
CA PHE A 210 7.69 1.81 -6.47
C PHE A 210 9.03 1.11 -6.66
N GLU A 211 9.24 0.07 -5.86
CA GLU A 211 10.31 -0.90 -6.05
C GLU A 211 9.75 -2.29 -6.38
N VAL A 212 10.14 -2.83 -7.53
CA VAL A 212 9.87 -4.23 -7.86
C VAL A 212 10.87 -5.10 -7.10
N ILE A 213 10.36 -5.83 -6.11
CA ILE A 213 11.15 -6.80 -5.31
C ILE A 213 11.34 -8.09 -6.09
N ARG A 214 10.27 -8.54 -6.75
CA ARG A 214 10.31 -9.77 -7.55
C ARG A 214 9.25 -9.73 -8.64
N ARG A 215 9.69 -9.96 -9.87
CA ARG A 215 8.85 -10.24 -11.04
C ARG A 215 9.38 -11.47 -11.74
N ILE A 216 8.50 -12.40 -12.11
CA ILE A 216 8.88 -13.65 -12.76
C ILE A 216 8.12 -13.72 -14.08
N TRP A 217 8.86 -13.88 -15.18
CA TRP A 217 8.29 -14.22 -16.48
C TRP A 217 8.11 -15.74 -16.53
N GLN A 218 6.90 -16.20 -16.87
CA GLN A 218 6.61 -17.61 -17.18
C GLN A 218 6.37 -17.83 -18.68
#